data_AF-A0AB39W0S5-F1
#
_entry.id   AF-A0AB39W0S5-F1
#
_cell.length_a   1.000
_cell.length_b   1.000
_cell.length_c   1.000
_cell.angle_alpha   90.00
_cell.angle_beta   90.00
_cell.angle_gamma   90.00
#
_symmetry.space_group_name_H-M   'P 1'
#
loop_
_entity.id
_entity.type
_entity.pdbx_description
1 polymer ?
#
loop_
_entity_poly.entity_id
_entity_poly.type
_entity_poly.pdbx_seq_one_letter_code
_entity_poly.pdbx_strand_id
1 'polypeptide(L)'
;MISNLSVFSQVGIGTTTPDASAVLDVSSTTQGLLTPRMTTMQKMAITSPANGLMVYDTTLKAFNYYDSSTISWVSIGASASDGRSKFKRIKSTDVLAIVLAAEKIAGGGTKYLLDSQTLYEINGTVVVDLPIELNNAYVVGLDSSDDKLVKSSGDLFTGITGGSIRVLTLVASSGNVFNITGTGSIGAGTQTQNLIVRDAIIASSSNVGKIENFSLVFVSIIQFAGNTTGIVYKDINKLLINNAGWFGNNSGTYETLQGTFGLVAKIGGFTEVVGSSVGLSVVSNPMITNDAVLREVVFTGVVTSGKYINGYTVGSYSGFNFDNKWAVNCPGIPVESDMASTGDVNFDYPVGSGASTSFSGSTKTKLLGTTTSNNLFRFSTDVTNNRLKYLGSKKRYFRVNGSLSFQSSANTTTYIVYIAKNGTVVNQSKVYVNSTTTNDILAIPIGTTLELSPNDFIEVFAERYSGSGSMLTVSLNLSVN
;
A
#
# COMPACT_ATOMS: atom_id res chain seq x y z
N MET A 1 58.39 39.44 60.66
CA MET A 1 57.65 38.47 59.84
C MET A 1 57.28 39.18 58.55
N ILE A 2 57.95 38.88 57.43
CA ILE A 2 57.60 39.46 56.12
C ILE A 2 56.53 38.53 55.53
N SER A 3 55.28 38.99 55.44
CA SER A 3 54.22 38.28 54.74
C SER A 3 54.42 38.47 53.23
N ASN A 4 54.86 37.42 52.52
CA ASN A 4 54.82 37.41 51.07
C ASN A 4 53.35 37.36 50.61
N LEU A 5 52.86 38.47 50.08
CA LEU A 5 51.55 38.55 49.43
C LEU A 5 51.73 38.18 47.95
N SER A 6 51.47 36.92 47.61
CA SER A 6 51.41 36.49 46.21
C SER A 6 50.11 37.00 45.59
N VAL A 7 50.18 38.07 44.81
CA VAL A 7 49.06 38.53 43.98
C VAL A 7 49.07 37.77 42.66
N PHE A 8 48.03 36.98 42.40
CA PHE A 8 47.82 36.37 41.09
C PHE A 8 47.37 37.48 40.12
N SER A 9 48.14 37.68 39.05
CA SER A 9 47.78 38.59 37.95
C SER A 9 46.74 37.90 37.05
N GLN A 10 45.47 37.87 37.45
CA GLN A 10 44.38 37.61 36.52
C GLN A 10 44.20 38.82 35.60
N VAL A 11 43.96 38.59 34.31
CA VAL A 11 43.68 39.67 33.37
C VAL A 11 42.17 39.91 33.36
N GLY A 12 41.73 40.98 34.01
CA GLY A 12 40.36 41.48 33.89
C GLY A 12 40.27 42.56 32.81
N ILE A 13 39.34 42.42 31.86
CA ILE A 13 39.02 43.47 30.89
C ILE A 13 37.55 43.86 31.10
N GLY A 14 37.32 45.09 31.54
CA GLY A 14 35.97 45.59 31.85
C GLY A 14 35.37 45.08 33.17
N THR A 15 36.17 44.39 34.00
CA THR A 15 35.82 43.99 35.37
C THR A 15 37.02 44.22 36.30
N THR A 16 36.77 44.65 37.54
CA THR A 16 37.78 44.76 38.60
C THR A 16 37.82 43.54 39.53
N THR A 17 36.85 42.64 39.36
CA THR A 17 36.74 41.38 40.09
C THR A 17 36.60 40.24 39.07
N PRO A 18 37.70 39.83 38.39
CA PRO A 18 37.68 38.67 37.52
C PRO A 18 37.18 37.43 38.28
N ASP A 19 36.48 36.54 37.59
CA ASP A 19 36.10 35.26 38.18
C ASP A 19 37.34 34.49 38.66
N ALA A 20 37.27 33.93 39.87
CA ALA A 20 38.40 33.25 40.50
C ALA A 20 38.88 32.01 39.71
N SER A 21 38.03 31.44 38.85
CA SER A 21 38.37 30.32 37.98
C SER A 21 38.99 30.73 36.64
N ALA A 22 39.01 32.03 36.31
CA ALA A 22 39.48 32.54 35.02
C ALA A 22 40.90 33.12 35.09
N VAL A 23 41.72 32.82 34.08
CA VAL A 23 43.00 33.52 33.85
C VAL A 23 42.78 34.83 33.10
N LEU A 24 41.74 34.87 32.24
CA LEU A 24 41.25 36.04 31.51
C LEU A 24 39.74 36.12 31.68
N ASP A 25 39.24 37.22 32.23
CA ASP A 25 37.81 37.52 32.35
C ASP A 25 37.50 38.83 31.59
N VAL A 26 36.54 38.75 30.66
CA VAL A 26 36.16 39.88 29.81
C VAL A 26 34.68 40.17 30.03
N SER A 27 34.37 41.29 30.65
CA SER A 27 33.00 41.74 30.93
C SER A 27 32.69 43.01 30.16
N SER A 28 31.62 42.99 29.38
CA SER A 28 31.09 44.17 28.71
C SER A 28 29.62 43.94 28.36
N THR A 29 28.82 45.00 28.42
CA THR A 29 27.42 44.98 27.99
C THR A 29 27.23 45.51 26.57
N THR A 30 28.28 46.09 25.96
CA THR A 30 28.21 46.77 24.66
C THR A 30 29.28 46.31 23.66
N GLN A 31 30.30 45.57 24.10
CA GLN A 31 31.42 45.11 23.27
C GLN A 31 31.64 43.60 23.43
N GLY A 32 32.28 42.96 22.46
CA GLY A 32 32.58 41.53 22.47
C GLY A 32 34.06 41.22 22.24
N LEU A 33 34.43 39.94 22.35
CA LEU A 33 35.78 39.46 22.06
C LEU A 33 35.95 39.18 20.56
N LEU A 34 36.94 39.83 19.94
CA LEU A 34 37.34 39.54 18.56
C LEU A 34 38.52 38.54 18.56
N THR A 35 38.24 37.26 18.33
CA THR A 35 39.29 36.23 18.17
C THR A 35 40.08 36.44 16.87
N PRO A 36 41.28 35.84 16.71
CA PRO A 36 41.99 35.82 15.44
C PRO A 36 41.07 35.37 14.30
N ARG A 37 41.02 36.14 13.21
CA ARG A 37 40.17 35.90 12.03
C ARG A 37 41.04 35.54 10.83
N MET A 38 40.73 34.44 10.16
CA MET A 38 41.52 33.96 9.03
C MET A 38 40.68 33.07 8.11
N THR A 39 41.09 32.88 6.85
CA THR A 39 40.43 31.94 5.93
C THR A 39 40.69 30.49 6.32
N THR A 40 39.91 29.53 5.81
CA THR A 40 40.18 28.10 6.03
C THR A 40 41.60 27.72 5.61
N MET A 41 42.08 28.24 4.48
CA MET A 41 43.43 27.95 4.00
C MET A 41 44.52 28.45 4.97
N GLN A 42 44.34 29.66 5.51
CA GLN A 42 45.26 30.23 6.51
C GLN A 42 45.21 29.47 7.84
N LYS A 43 44.01 29.08 8.30
CA LYS A 43 43.82 28.23 9.48
C LYS A 43 44.53 26.89 9.34
N MET A 44 44.37 26.24 8.20
CA MET A 44 45.02 24.94 7.91
C MET A 44 46.53 25.06 7.75
N ALA A 45 47.05 26.26 7.45
CA ALA A 45 48.49 26.52 7.34
C ALA A 45 49.18 26.80 8.69
N ILE A 46 48.45 26.85 9.81
CA ILE A 46 49.05 26.98 11.14
C ILE A 46 49.85 25.71 11.44
N THR A 47 51.16 25.85 11.60
CA THR A 47 52.05 24.76 11.99
C THR A 47 51.95 24.51 13.49
N SER A 48 51.80 23.24 13.88
CA SER A 48 51.70 22.80 15.28
C SER A 48 50.73 23.60 16.16
N PRO A 49 49.43 23.72 15.79
CA PRO A 49 48.45 24.44 16.61
C PRO A 49 48.30 23.80 17.99
N ALA A 50 48.21 24.63 19.02
CA ALA A 50 48.00 24.16 20.39
C ALA A 50 46.59 23.54 20.55
N ASN A 51 46.46 22.52 21.40
CA ASN A 51 45.16 21.96 21.74
C ASN A 51 44.25 23.04 22.34
N GLY A 52 43.03 23.18 21.83
CA GLY A 52 42.08 24.23 22.23
C GLY A 52 42.33 25.61 21.61
N LEU A 53 43.30 25.77 20.69
CA LEU A 53 43.53 27.04 19.99
C LEU A 53 42.27 27.46 19.24
N MET A 54 41.70 28.62 19.57
CA MET A 54 40.44 29.11 19.01
C MET A 54 40.65 30.24 17.99
N VAL A 55 40.01 30.12 16.83
CA VAL A 55 40.00 31.11 15.75
C VAL A 55 38.60 31.26 15.16
N TYR A 56 38.34 32.38 14.50
CA TYR A 56 37.15 32.54 13.66
C TYR A 56 37.54 32.33 12.19
N ASP A 57 37.04 31.25 11.59
CA ASP A 57 37.25 30.94 10.19
C ASP A 57 36.30 31.78 9.33
N THR A 58 36.83 32.74 8.58
CA THR A 58 36.04 33.67 7.77
C THR A 58 35.45 33.05 6.51
N THR A 59 35.99 31.91 6.07
CA THR A 59 35.44 31.14 4.95
C THR A 59 34.26 30.30 5.41
N LEU A 60 34.38 29.61 6.55
CA LEU A 60 33.30 28.81 7.14
C LEU A 60 32.28 29.64 7.94
N LYS A 61 32.61 30.90 8.25
CA LYS A 61 31.82 31.80 9.12
C LYS A 61 31.52 31.18 10.48
N ALA A 62 32.51 30.52 11.09
CA ALA A 62 32.36 29.79 12.33
C ALA A 62 33.59 29.89 13.22
N PHE A 63 33.37 29.87 14.54
CA PHE A 63 34.44 29.63 15.49
C PHE A 63 34.94 28.19 15.34
N ASN A 64 36.25 28.02 15.36
CA ASN A 64 36.92 26.74 15.26
C ASN A 64 37.93 26.63 16.41
N TYR A 65 38.05 25.44 17.02
CA TYR A 65 39.16 25.10 17.89
C TYR A 65 39.97 23.93 17.33
N TYR A 66 41.26 23.87 17.65
CA TYR A 66 42.09 22.72 17.28
C TYR A 66 41.97 21.61 18.31
N ASP A 67 41.63 20.40 17.88
CA ASP A 67 41.63 19.19 18.69
C ASP A 67 42.86 18.33 18.35
N SER A 68 43.79 18.27 19.29
CA SER A 68 45.02 17.48 19.15
C SER A 68 44.80 15.97 19.17
N SER A 69 43.66 15.49 19.70
CA SER A 69 43.33 14.06 19.75
C SER A 69 42.89 13.53 18.39
N THR A 70 42.16 14.33 17.62
CA THR A 70 41.70 14.00 16.26
C THR A 70 42.56 14.63 15.16
N ILE A 71 43.56 15.43 15.53
CA ILE A 71 44.48 16.15 14.63
C ILE A 71 43.68 17.00 13.61
N SER A 72 42.64 17.70 14.09
CA SER A 72 41.72 18.43 13.22
C SER A 72 41.17 19.71 13.83
N TRP A 73 40.71 20.61 12.96
CA TRP A 73 39.96 21.81 13.36
C TRP A 73 38.48 21.46 13.50
N VAL A 74 37.91 21.70 14.67
CA VAL A 74 36.51 21.43 15.01
C VAL A 74 35.76 22.76 15.12
N SER A 75 34.61 22.87 14.46
CA SER A 75 33.78 24.08 14.55
C SER A 75 32.88 24.07 15.78
N ILE A 76 32.86 25.19 16.51
CA ILE A 76 31.98 25.42 17.66
C ILE A 76 30.69 26.05 17.15
N GLY A 77 29.54 25.42 17.43
CA GLY A 77 28.24 26.01 17.10
C GLY A 77 27.93 26.12 15.60
N ALA A 78 28.85 25.67 14.71
CA ALA A 78 28.37 25.11 13.46
C ALA A 78 27.33 24.06 13.86
N SER A 79 26.22 23.96 13.12
CA SER A 79 25.38 22.78 13.22
C SER A 79 26.26 21.59 12.84
N ALA A 80 27.03 21.10 13.80
CA ALA A 80 27.44 19.73 13.87
C ALA A 80 26.11 19.01 13.75
N SER A 81 25.88 18.47 12.55
CA SER A 81 25.47 17.09 12.40
C SER A 81 25.34 16.39 13.75
N ASP A 82 24.23 15.69 13.98
CA ASP A 82 24.00 14.76 15.11
C ASP A 82 25.08 13.65 15.20
N GLY A 83 26.37 13.99 15.35
CA GLY A 83 27.52 13.09 15.26
C GLY A 83 27.72 12.39 13.91
N ARG A 84 26.96 12.71 12.84
CA ARG A 84 27.02 11.96 11.58
C ARG A 84 28.16 12.43 10.66
N SER A 85 29.06 11.50 10.31
CA SER A 85 30.20 11.76 9.41
C SER A 85 29.84 11.89 7.93
N LYS A 86 28.70 11.34 7.51
CA LYS A 86 28.19 11.37 6.12
C LYS A 86 26.84 12.06 6.07
N PHE A 87 26.89 13.39 6.07
CA PHE A 87 25.72 14.25 6.15
C PHE A 87 25.89 15.48 5.25
N LYS A 88 24.82 15.86 4.56
CA LYS A 88 24.74 17.09 3.78
C LYS A 88 23.40 17.77 4.04
N ARG A 89 23.43 19.02 4.49
CA ARG A 89 22.25 19.90 4.52
C ARG A 89 22.22 20.75 3.27
N ILE A 90 21.10 20.74 2.57
CA ILE A 90 20.84 21.50 1.34
C ILE A 90 19.76 22.53 1.67
N LYS A 91 20.11 23.80 1.55
CA LYS A 91 19.24 24.93 1.89
C LYS A 91 18.66 25.58 0.66
N SER A 92 17.53 26.27 0.81
CA SER A 92 16.92 27.09 -0.25
C SER A 92 17.85 28.14 -0.87
N THR A 93 18.85 28.62 -0.12
CA THR A 93 19.84 29.60 -0.57
C THR A 93 21.09 28.99 -1.22
N ASP A 94 21.23 27.66 -1.22
CA ASP A 94 22.43 27.01 -1.72
C ASP A 94 22.48 27.01 -3.26
N VAL A 95 23.69 27.16 -3.79
CA VAL A 95 23.94 26.94 -5.22
C VAL A 95 24.15 25.44 -5.42
N LEU A 96 23.15 24.73 -5.95
CA LEU A 96 23.14 23.27 -6.05
C LEU A 96 24.34 22.70 -6.81
N ALA A 97 24.78 23.37 -7.88
CA ALA A 97 25.97 22.97 -8.63
C ALA A 97 27.27 22.94 -7.81
N ILE A 98 27.30 23.61 -6.65
CA ILE A 98 28.43 23.61 -5.71
C ILE A 98 28.20 22.56 -4.62
N VAL A 99 27.06 22.61 -3.92
CA VAL A 99 26.81 21.72 -2.77
C VAL A 99 26.60 20.25 -3.17
N LEU A 100 26.15 20.01 -4.41
CA LEU A 100 25.94 18.68 -5.01
C LEU A 100 26.89 18.41 -6.19
N ALA A 101 28.06 19.07 -6.25
CA ALA A 101 29.00 18.90 -7.35
C ALA A 101 29.44 17.44 -7.55
N ALA A 102 29.71 16.72 -6.45
CA ALA A 102 30.13 15.32 -6.50
C ALA A 102 29.01 14.41 -7.04
N GLU A 103 27.78 14.61 -6.57
CA GLU A 103 26.58 13.89 -7.00
C GLU A 103 26.26 14.16 -8.47
N LYS A 104 26.49 15.40 -8.94
CA LYS A 104 26.32 15.79 -10.34
C LYS A 104 27.34 15.08 -11.23
N ILE A 105 28.61 15.04 -10.82
CA ILE A 105 29.67 14.32 -11.55
C ILE A 105 29.36 12.83 -11.59
N ALA A 106 28.98 12.23 -10.45
CA ALA A 106 28.59 10.82 -10.37
C ALA A 106 27.37 10.49 -11.23
N GLY A 107 26.44 11.44 -11.38
CA GLY A 107 25.30 11.36 -12.30
C GLY A 107 25.61 11.74 -13.75
N GLY A 108 26.88 11.88 -14.14
CA GLY A 108 27.29 12.19 -15.50
C GLY A 108 26.85 13.57 -16.00
N GLY A 109 26.59 14.51 -15.09
CA GLY A 109 26.16 15.87 -15.40
C GLY A 109 24.68 16.02 -15.78
N THR A 110 23.92 14.93 -15.85
CA THR A 110 22.51 14.92 -16.28
C THR A 110 21.52 14.70 -15.13
N LYS A 111 22.02 14.23 -13.98
CA LYS A 111 21.26 13.98 -12.75
C LYS A 111 22.17 14.14 -11.53
N TYR A 112 21.58 14.25 -10.35
CA TYR A 112 22.27 14.09 -9.08
C TYR A 112 22.19 12.62 -8.65
N LEU A 113 23.28 11.87 -8.79
CA LEU A 113 23.38 10.52 -8.23
C LEU A 113 23.84 10.64 -6.77
N LEU A 114 22.93 10.38 -5.83
CA LEU A 114 23.23 10.53 -4.40
C LEU A 114 24.22 9.46 -3.92
N ASP A 115 24.94 9.75 -2.82
CA ASP A 115 25.78 8.78 -2.13
C ASP A 115 24.94 7.96 -1.15
N SER A 116 24.90 6.64 -1.35
CA SER A 116 24.16 5.67 -0.53
C SER A 116 24.43 5.75 0.98
N GLN A 117 25.60 6.25 1.37
CA GLN A 117 26.01 6.37 2.78
C GLN A 117 25.74 7.75 3.38
N THR A 118 25.29 8.71 2.58
CA THR A 118 25.07 10.09 3.02
C THR A 118 23.59 10.35 3.33
N LEU A 119 23.34 10.96 4.48
CA LEU A 119 22.05 11.57 4.81
C LEU A 119 21.98 12.96 4.19
N TYR A 120 20.99 13.20 3.35
CA TYR A 120 20.69 14.49 2.74
C TYR A 120 19.50 15.13 3.47
N GLU A 121 19.75 16.22 4.20
CA GLU A 121 18.70 17.04 4.81
C GLU A 121 18.32 18.18 3.87
N ILE A 122 17.03 18.35 3.60
CA ILE A 122 16.48 19.51 2.90
C ILE A 122 16.00 20.51 3.94
N ASN A 123 16.37 21.78 3.76
CA ASN A 123 16.04 22.87 4.68
C ASN A 123 15.46 24.05 3.89
N GLY A 124 14.14 24.22 4.01
CA GLY A 124 13.34 25.14 3.23
C GLY A 124 13.01 24.61 1.83
N THR A 125 12.52 25.52 0.97
CA THR A 125 12.15 25.17 -0.41
C THR A 125 13.37 25.15 -1.34
N VAL A 126 13.78 23.95 -1.75
CA VAL A 126 14.90 23.71 -2.68
C VAL A 126 14.36 23.37 -4.06
N VAL A 127 14.66 24.22 -5.04
CA VAL A 127 14.31 24.00 -6.45
C VAL A 127 15.48 23.31 -7.15
N VAL A 128 15.29 22.05 -7.57
CA VAL A 128 16.36 21.27 -8.21
C VAL A 128 16.37 21.45 -9.73
N ASP A 129 17.55 21.70 -10.28
CA ASP A 129 17.77 21.91 -11.71
C ASP A 129 17.85 20.58 -12.49
N LEU A 130 18.41 19.54 -11.87
CA LEU A 130 18.52 18.19 -12.42
C LEU A 130 17.66 17.17 -11.66
N PRO A 131 17.23 16.07 -12.31
CA PRO A 131 16.59 14.95 -11.62
C PRO A 131 17.54 14.32 -10.59
N ILE A 132 16.96 13.68 -9.58
CA ILE A 132 17.68 12.99 -8.50
C ILE A 132 17.56 11.48 -8.71
N GLU A 133 18.69 10.77 -8.66
CA GLU A 133 18.70 9.31 -8.47
C GLU A 133 19.13 9.00 -7.04
N LEU A 134 18.24 8.33 -6.31
CA LEU A 134 18.36 8.14 -4.87
C LEU A 134 19.52 7.25 -4.47
N ASN A 135 19.87 6.23 -5.27
CA ASN A 135 21.02 5.35 -5.02
C ASN A 135 21.09 4.78 -3.59
N ASN A 136 19.95 4.34 -3.07
CA ASN A 136 19.76 3.85 -1.70
C ASN A 136 20.04 4.87 -0.59
N ALA A 137 20.21 6.15 -0.92
CA ALA A 137 20.46 7.22 0.05
C ALA A 137 19.20 7.58 0.84
N TYR A 138 19.41 8.38 1.88
CA TYR A 138 18.36 8.92 2.74
C TYR A 138 18.21 10.41 2.48
N VAL A 139 16.99 10.83 2.14
CA VAL A 139 16.60 12.22 1.96
C VAL A 139 15.52 12.55 3.00
N VAL A 140 15.72 13.62 3.75
CA VAL A 140 14.86 13.95 4.89
C VAL A 140 14.65 15.46 5.01
N GLY A 141 13.50 15.87 5.51
CA GLY A 141 13.28 17.20 6.08
C GLY A 141 13.00 17.11 7.58
N LEU A 142 12.78 18.25 8.21
CA LEU A 142 12.38 18.35 9.61
C LEU A 142 10.97 18.94 9.75
N ASP A 143 10.55 19.75 8.80
CA ASP A 143 9.19 20.30 8.70
C ASP A 143 8.66 20.14 7.27
N SER A 144 7.82 19.14 7.05
CA SER A 144 7.20 18.90 5.74
C SER A 144 6.38 20.09 5.19
N SER A 145 6.03 21.08 6.01
CA SER A 145 5.32 22.29 5.56
C SER A 145 6.24 23.28 4.85
N ASP A 146 7.52 23.35 5.23
CA ASP A 146 8.51 24.31 4.72
C ASP A 146 9.64 23.66 3.92
N ASP A 147 10.03 22.43 4.27
CA ASP A 147 11.06 21.66 3.60
C ASP A 147 10.49 21.00 2.34
N LYS A 148 10.85 21.56 1.18
CA LYS A 148 10.29 21.15 -0.12
C LYS A 148 11.39 20.82 -1.11
N LEU A 149 11.20 19.74 -1.84
CA LEU A 149 11.91 19.48 -3.08
C LEU A 149 11.00 19.76 -4.27
N VAL A 150 11.41 20.73 -5.08
CA VAL A 150 10.61 21.24 -6.19
C VAL A 150 11.35 21.02 -7.50
N LYS A 151 10.69 20.39 -8.46
CA LYS A 151 11.11 20.32 -9.87
C LYS A 151 10.18 21.19 -10.72
N SER A 152 10.70 22.29 -11.27
CA SER A 152 9.91 23.18 -12.11
C SER A 152 9.58 22.60 -13.50
N SER A 153 10.48 21.77 -14.03
CA SER A 153 10.32 21.08 -15.32
C SER A 153 11.12 19.77 -15.36
N GLY A 154 10.56 18.72 -15.95
CA GLY A 154 11.11 17.37 -15.96
C GLY A 154 10.77 16.58 -14.69
N ASP A 155 11.41 15.42 -14.55
CA ASP A 155 11.15 14.52 -13.42
C ASP A 155 11.97 14.91 -12.19
N LEU A 156 11.38 14.80 -11.00
CA LEU A 156 12.06 15.04 -9.73
C LEU A 156 12.97 13.85 -9.37
N PHE A 157 12.41 12.65 -9.29
CA PHE A 157 13.18 11.43 -9.04
C PHE A 157 13.19 10.51 -10.26
N THR A 158 14.39 10.02 -10.62
CA THR A 158 14.60 9.11 -11.76
C THR A 158 15.59 8.01 -11.39
N GLY A 159 15.77 7.05 -12.31
CA GLY A 159 16.85 6.06 -12.22
C GLY A 159 16.35 4.67 -11.89
N ILE A 160 17.30 3.82 -11.47
CA ILE A 160 17.07 2.38 -11.29
C ILE A 160 17.15 1.94 -9.82
N THR A 161 17.44 2.88 -8.92
CA THR A 161 17.67 2.62 -7.50
C THR A 161 16.60 3.28 -6.63
N GLY A 162 16.34 2.67 -5.49
CA GLY A 162 15.44 3.23 -4.47
C GLY A 162 16.18 4.05 -3.43
N GLY A 163 15.60 4.17 -2.24
CA GLY A 163 16.12 4.97 -1.14
C GLY A 163 15.03 5.24 -0.11
N SER A 164 15.29 6.18 0.80
CA SER A 164 14.31 6.64 1.78
C SER A 164 14.06 8.13 1.62
N ILE A 165 12.80 8.53 1.54
CA ILE A 165 12.35 9.93 1.55
C ILE A 165 11.42 10.13 2.75
N ARG A 166 11.68 11.17 3.57
CA ARG A 166 10.92 11.40 4.81
C ARG A 166 10.68 12.88 5.10
N VAL A 167 9.51 13.23 5.62
CA VAL A 167 9.23 14.58 6.18
C VAL A 167 9.50 15.70 5.17
N LEU A 168 8.96 15.56 3.96
CA LEU A 168 9.13 16.53 2.88
C LEU A 168 7.83 16.78 2.14
N THR A 169 7.69 17.98 1.59
CA THR A 169 6.78 18.21 0.47
C THR A 169 7.51 18.00 -0.86
N LEU A 170 6.97 17.17 -1.74
CA LEU A 170 7.49 16.91 -3.08
C LEU A 170 6.58 17.54 -4.12
N VAL A 171 7.18 18.28 -5.06
CA VAL A 171 6.45 18.99 -6.12
C VAL A 171 7.16 18.81 -7.46
N ALA A 172 6.43 18.39 -8.49
CA ALA A 172 6.86 18.43 -9.88
C ALA A 172 5.81 19.16 -10.73
N SER A 173 6.01 20.46 -10.97
CA SER A 173 5.01 21.32 -11.61
C SER A 173 4.82 21.04 -13.11
N SER A 174 5.84 20.45 -13.75
CA SER A 174 5.80 20.00 -15.15
C SER A 174 6.71 18.78 -15.29
N GLY A 175 6.13 17.58 -15.36
CA GLY A 175 6.84 16.30 -15.32
C GLY A 175 6.29 15.37 -14.23
N ASN A 176 7.12 14.46 -13.73
CA ASN A 176 6.73 13.50 -12.71
C ASN A 176 7.46 13.74 -11.38
N VAL A 177 6.78 13.49 -10.25
CA VAL A 177 7.48 13.37 -8.95
C VAL A 177 8.36 12.12 -8.96
N PHE A 178 7.80 10.98 -9.37
CA PHE A 178 8.53 9.73 -9.53
C PHE A 178 8.52 9.26 -10.98
N ASN A 179 9.69 8.96 -11.52
CA ASN A 179 9.85 8.19 -12.74
C ASN A 179 10.99 7.19 -12.55
N ILE A 180 10.78 6.27 -11.61
CA ILE A 180 11.81 5.34 -11.13
C ILE A 180 11.45 3.93 -11.60
N THR A 181 12.37 3.31 -12.33
CA THR A 181 12.20 1.94 -12.85
C THR A 181 13.38 1.10 -12.40
N GLY A 182 13.18 0.32 -11.35
CA GLY A 182 14.16 -0.64 -10.86
C GLY A 182 14.48 -1.73 -11.87
N THR A 183 15.32 -2.67 -11.45
CA THR A 183 15.79 -3.77 -12.29
C THR A 183 15.32 -5.12 -11.76
N GLY A 184 15.31 -6.12 -12.64
CA GLY A 184 14.87 -7.48 -12.32
C GLY A 184 13.37 -7.68 -12.47
N SER A 185 12.91 -8.91 -12.19
CA SER A 185 11.50 -9.30 -12.30
C SER A 185 11.08 -10.20 -11.14
N ILE A 186 9.78 -10.21 -10.86
CA ILE A 186 9.19 -11.05 -9.82
C ILE A 186 9.35 -12.53 -10.18
N GLY A 187 9.04 -12.92 -11.42
CA GLY A 187 9.10 -14.31 -11.88
C GLY A 187 10.51 -14.92 -11.78
N ALA A 188 11.56 -14.11 -11.94
CA ALA A 188 12.95 -14.56 -11.76
C ALA A 188 13.47 -14.38 -10.32
N GLY A 189 12.74 -13.69 -9.44
CA GLY A 189 13.19 -13.38 -8.08
C GLY A 189 14.40 -12.43 -8.02
N THR A 190 14.62 -11.61 -9.05
CA THR A 190 15.85 -10.81 -9.22
C THR A 190 15.71 -9.35 -8.82
N GLN A 191 14.53 -8.90 -8.41
CA GLN A 191 14.34 -7.55 -7.90
C GLN A 191 15.03 -7.39 -6.54
N THR A 192 15.89 -6.39 -6.41
CA THR A 192 16.67 -6.14 -5.17
C THR A 192 16.46 -4.77 -4.55
N GLN A 193 15.90 -3.82 -5.30
CA GLN A 193 15.78 -2.43 -4.87
C GLN A 193 14.55 -2.23 -3.98
N ASN A 194 14.71 -1.33 -3.00
CA ASN A 194 13.65 -0.94 -2.06
C ASN A 194 13.46 0.58 -2.07
N LEU A 195 12.22 1.04 -2.07
CA LEU A 195 11.87 2.46 -1.93
C LEU A 195 10.96 2.66 -0.73
N ILE A 196 11.31 3.61 0.14
CA ILE A 196 10.54 3.98 1.32
C ILE A 196 10.19 5.46 1.22
N VAL A 197 8.91 5.80 1.21
CA VAL A 197 8.43 7.19 1.22
C VAL A 197 7.50 7.35 2.42
N ARG A 198 7.86 8.22 3.36
CA ARG A 198 7.12 8.35 4.60
C ARG A 198 6.92 9.78 5.07
N ASP A 199 5.86 10.01 5.82
CA ASP A 199 5.63 11.26 6.56
C ASP A 199 5.73 12.48 5.62
N ALA A 200 5.23 12.38 4.39
CA ALA A 200 5.50 13.33 3.31
C ALA A 200 4.21 13.77 2.61
N ILE A 201 4.30 14.90 1.91
CA ILE A 201 3.21 15.49 1.15
C ILE A 201 3.62 15.51 -0.33
N ILE A 202 2.76 15.03 -1.21
CA ILE A 202 2.94 15.17 -2.65
C ILE A 202 1.84 16.09 -3.15
N ALA A 203 2.22 17.31 -3.51
CA ALA A 203 1.26 18.37 -3.78
C ALA A 203 1.53 19.09 -5.09
N SER A 204 0.46 19.63 -5.67
CA SER A 204 0.50 20.57 -6.81
C SER A 204 1.37 20.08 -7.98
N SER A 205 1.43 18.77 -8.18
CA SER A 205 2.26 18.16 -9.21
C SER A 205 1.43 17.85 -10.47
N SER A 206 2.02 18.03 -11.65
CA SER A 206 1.37 17.64 -12.89
C SER A 206 1.14 16.13 -12.96
N ASN A 207 2.08 15.36 -12.42
CA ASN A 207 1.96 13.92 -12.30
C ASN A 207 2.73 13.44 -11.06
N VAL A 208 2.11 12.58 -10.25
CA VAL A 208 2.85 11.87 -9.21
C VAL A 208 3.80 10.86 -9.86
N GLY A 209 3.36 10.20 -10.94
CA GLY A 209 4.25 9.46 -11.85
C GLY A 209 4.23 7.94 -11.66
N LYS A 210 5.38 7.29 -11.75
CA LYS A 210 5.51 5.83 -11.81
C LYS A 210 6.66 5.31 -10.94
N ILE A 211 6.38 4.20 -10.26
CA ILE A 211 7.36 3.35 -9.57
C ILE A 211 7.22 1.93 -10.10
N GLU A 212 8.30 1.38 -10.66
CA GLU A 212 8.29 0.10 -11.36
C GLU A 212 9.47 -0.82 -11.00
N ASN A 213 9.27 -2.14 -10.98
CA ASN A 213 10.32 -3.16 -10.80
C ASN A 213 11.08 -3.10 -9.47
N PHE A 214 10.36 -3.00 -8.34
CA PHE A 214 10.94 -2.93 -7.00
C PHE A 214 10.62 -4.16 -6.16
N SER A 215 11.60 -4.63 -5.38
CA SER A 215 11.40 -5.70 -4.40
C SER A 215 10.46 -5.26 -3.28
N LEU A 216 10.60 -4.02 -2.83
CA LEU A 216 9.73 -3.38 -1.86
C LEU A 216 9.47 -1.93 -2.24
N VAL A 217 8.20 -1.54 -2.22
CA VAL A 217 7.80 -0.13 -2.16
C VAL A 217 6.95 0.03 -0.92
N PHE A 218 7.41 0.86 0.02
CA PHE A 218 6.70 1.15 1.25
C PHE A 218 6.38 2.64 1.35
N VAL A 219 5.09 2.95 1.26
CA VAL A 219 4.53 4.28 1.33
C VAL A 219 3.77 4.37 2.65
N SER A 220 4.12 5.30 3.54
CA SER A 220 3.41 5.41 4.82
C SER A 220 3.20 6.84 5.30
N ILE A 221 1.97 7.18 5.71
CA ILE A 221 1.61 8.52 6.20
C ILE A 221 1.95 9.55 5.11
N ILE A 222 1.24 9.45 3.99
CA ILE A 222 1.43 10.34 2.84
C ILE A 222 0.14 11.06 2.51
N GLN A 223 0.25 12.35 2.22
CA GLN A 223 -0.86 13.17 1.74
C GLN A 223 -0.65 13.49 0.26
N PHE A 224 -1.69 13.30 -0.54
CA PHE A 224 -1.71 13.69 -1.94
C PHE A 224 -2.75 14.79 -2.12
N ALA A 225 -2.34 15.98 -2.57
CA ALA A 225 -3.23 17.14 -2.70
C ALA A 225 -2.99 17.96 -3.96
N GLY A 226 -4.06 18.24 -4.72
CA GLY A 226 -3.99 19.13 -5.89
C GLY A 226 -3.10 18.62 -7.03
N ASN A 227 -2.91 17.30 -7.16
CA ASN A 227 -2.17 16.71 -8.27
C ASN A 227 -3.09 16.47 -9.47
N THR A 228 -2.59 16.74 -10.68
CA THR A 228 -3.38 16.60 -11.91
C THR A 228 -3.55 15.14 -12.35
N THR A 229 -2.54 14.31 -12.08
CA THR A 229 -2.57 12.86 -12.30
C THR A 229 -1.86 12.15 -11.15
N GLY A 230 -2.30 10.93 -10.86
CA GLY A 230 -1.83 10.16 -9.71
C GLY A 230 -0.61 9.27 -10.00
N ILE A 231 -0.50 8.18 -9.26
CA ILE A 231 0.66 7.29 -9.29
C ILE A 231 0.35 5.93 -9.91
N VAL A 232 1.30 5.41 -10.70
CA VAL A 232 1.31 4.04 -11.20
C VAL A 232 2.33 3.23 -10.42
N TYR A 233 1.85 2.17 -9.77
CA TYR A 233 2.67 1.11 -9.21
C TYR A 233 2.67 -0.07 -10.19
N LYS A 234 3.84 -0.53 -10.61
CA LYS A 234 3.95 -1.58 -11.63
C LYS A 234 5.04 -2.60 -11.31
N ASP A 235 4.74 -3.89 -11.44
CA ASP A 235 5.74 -4.96 -11.33
C ASP A 235 6.52 -4.93 -9.99
N ILE A 236 5.82 -4.72 -8.88
CA ILE A 236 6.41 -4.60 -7.53
C ILE A 236 6.18 -5.87 -6.72
N ASN A 237 7.26 -6.50 -6.24
CA ASN A 237 7.13 -7.73 -5.45
C ASN A 237 6.33 -7.48 -4.15
N LYS A 238 6.68 -6.46 -3.36
CA LYS A 238 5.94 -6.12 -2.13
C LYS A 238 5.54 -4.66 -2.15
N LEU A 239 4.26 -4.39 -2.40
CA LEU A 239 3.70 -3.04 -2.34
C LEU A 239 2.96 -2.86 -1.02
N LEU A 240 3.46 -1.96 -0.18
CA LEU A 240 2.87 -1.62 1.11
C LEU A 240 2.49 -0.13 1.10
N ILE A 241 1.20 0.16 1.21
CA ILE A 241 0.65 1.52 1.26
C ILE A 241 -0.13 1.63 2.58
N ASN A 242 0.36 2.45 3.49
CA ASN A 242 -0.17 2.52 4.85
C ASN A 242 -0.51 3.95 5.25
N ASN A 243 -1.79 4.24 5.52
CA ASN A 243 -2.27 5.57 5.86
C ASN A 243 -1.95 6.60 4.75
N ALA A 244 -2.30 6.28 3.50
CA ALA A 244 -2.28 7.24 2.40
C ALA A 244 -3.60 8.02 2.34
N GLY A 245 -3.53 9.35 2.25
CA GLY A 245 -4.67 10.24 2.14
C GLY A 245 -4.71 10.95 0.79
N TRP A 246 -5.75 10.67 0.00
CA TRP A 246 -6.03 11.38 -1.26
C TRP A 246 -7.17 12.37 -1.07
N PHE A 247 -6.88 13.66 -1.19
CA PHE A 247 -7.86 14.74 -1.08
C PHE A 247 -8.69 14.91 -2.37
N GLY A 248 -9.93 15.40 -2.25
CA GLY A 248 -10.85 15.56 -3.38
C GLY A 248 -10.44 16.59 -4.44
N ASN A 249 -9.39 17.38 -4.21
CA ASN A 249 -8.84 18.32 -5.18
C ASN A 249 -7.80 17.70 -6.13
N ASN A 250 -7.51 16.40 -6.03
CA ASN A 250 -6.75 15.67 -7.04
C ASN A 250 -7.64 15.32 -8.25
N SER A 251 -7.04 15.23 -9.43
CA SER A 251 -7.73 14.88 -10.68
C SER A 251 -7.20 13.59 -11.30
N GLY A 252 -7.92 13.07 -12.29
CA GLY A 252 -7.52 11.86 -13.02
C GLY A 252 -7.66 10.58 -12.20
N THR A 253 -6.77 9.61 -12.43
CA THR A 253 -6.69 8.39 -11.61
C THR A 253 -5.63 8.57 -10.54
N TYR A 254 -6.02 8.44 -9.27
CA TYR A 254 -5.13 8.70 -8.13
C TYR A 254 -4.10 7.58 -7.95
N GLU A 255 -4.55 6.32 -8.00
CA GLU A 255 -3.66 5.16 -7.90
C GLU A 255 -3.99 4.14 -8.98
N THR A 256 -2.98 3.62 -9.65
CA THR A 256 -3.12 2.55 -10.65
C THR A 256 -2.17 1.41 -10.35
N LEU A 257 -2.67 0.18 -10.31
CA LEU A 257 -1.86 -1.03 -10.20
C LEU A 257 -1.80 -1.73 -11.56
N GLN A 258 -0.60 -2.08 -12.00
CA GLN A 258 -0.35 -2.74 -13.28
C GLN A 258 0.72 -3.83 -13.17
N GLY A 259 0.69 -4.78 -14.09
CA GLY A 259 1.69 -5.84 -14.17
C GLY A 259 1.53 -6.87 -13.05
N THR A 260 2.64 -7.36 -12.52
CA THR A 260 2.67 -8.45 -11.54
C THR A 260 2.99 -7.92 -10.14
N PHE A 261 2.37 -8.50 -9.12
CA PHE A 261 2.72 -8.24 -7.71
C PHE A 261 2.95 -9.56 -6.97
N GLY A 262 3.94 -9.54 -6.08
CA GLY A 262 4.13 -10.60 -5.09
C GLY A 262 2.98 -10.57 -4.09
N LEU A 263 2.78 -9.39 -3.49
CA LEU A 263 1.66 -9.03 -2.63
C LEU A 263 1.36 -7.53 -2.74
N VAL A 264 0.13 -7.16 -2.40
CA VAL A 264 -0.29 -5.77 -2.25
C VAL A 264 -0.99 -5.59 -0.92
N ALA A 265 -0.58 -4.61 -0.12
CA ALA A 265 -1.31 -4.21 1.07
C ALA A 265 -1.57 -2.71 1.04
N LYS A 266 -2.84 -2.30 0.93
CA LYS A 266 -3.29 -0.92 1.13
C LYS A 266 -4.17 -0.87 2.38
N ILE A 267 -3.66 -0.27 3.44
CA ILE A 267 -4.30 -0.28 4.77
C ILE A 267 -4.39 1.14 5.31
N GLY A 268 -5.57 1.51 5.82
CA GLY A 268 -5.80 2.79 6.49
C GLY A 268 -5.76 4.02 5.56
N GLY A 269 -6.09 5.17 6.12
CA GLY A 269 -6.18 6.44 5.38
C GLY A 269 -7.52 6.63 4.67
N PHE A 270 -7.53 7.49 3.66
CA PHE A 270 -8.76 7.84 2.95
C PHE A 270 -8.51 8.13 1.46
N THR A 271 -9.56 8.01 0.66
CA THR A 271 -9.56 8.36 -0.75
C THR A 271 -10.86 9.10 -1.06
N GLU A 272 -10.78 10.43 -1.11
CA GLU A 272 -11.89 11.31 -1.46
C GLU A 272 -11.90 11.52 -2.97
N VAL A 273 -12.85 10.93 -3.68
CA VAL A 273 -12.96 10.99 -5.14
C VAL A 273 -14.09 11.94 -5.53
N VAL A 274 -13.77 12.92 -6.37
CA VAL A 274 -14.73 13.94 -6.80
C VAL A 274 -14.86 13.95 -8.33
N GLY A 275 -16.08 14.08 -8.83
CA GLY A 275 -16.38 14.30 -10.24
C GLY A 275 -16.08 13.08 -11.12
N SER A 276 -15.19 13.27 -12.11
CA SER A 276 -14.79 12.24 -13.09
C SER A 276 -13.53 11.45 -12.68
N SER A 277 -12.96 11.74 -11.51
CA SER A 277 -11.73 11.10 -11.03
C SER A 277 -11.94 9.62 -10.68
N VAL A 278 -10.84 8.87 -10.63
CA VAL A 278 -10.82 7.47 -10.21
C VAL A 278 -9.91 7.32 -9.01
N GLY A 279 -10.42 6.74 -7.92
CA GLY A 279 -9.63 6.50 -6.70
C GLY A 279 -8.54 5.46 -6.90
N LEU A 280 -8.92 4.20 -7.15
CA LEU A 280 -8.00 3.11 -7.45
C LEU A 280 -8.38 2.41 -8.74
N SER A 281 -7.41 2.21 -9.64
CA SER A 281 -7.60 1.49 -10.89
C SER A 281 -6.80 0.20 -10.92
N VAL A 282 -7.51 -0.90 -11.16
CA VAL A 282 -6.99 -2.26 -11.38
C VAL A 282 -7.51 -2.85 -12.70
N VAL A 283 -8.03 -1.99 -13.59
CA VAL A 283 -8.66 -2.35 -14.88
C VAL A 283 -7.72 -3.12 -15.83
N SER A 284 -6.41 -3.00 -15.61
CA SER A 284 -5.37 -3.74 -16.35
C SER A 284 -5.27 -5.22 -15.97
N ASN A 285 -6.06 -5.66 -14.97
CA ASN A 285 -6.03 -7.00 -14.39
C ASN A 285 -4.64 -7.38 -13.86
N PRO A 286 -4.06 -6.63 -12.90
CA PRO A 286 -2.75 -6.96 -12.36
C PRO A 286 -2.72 -8.36 -11.74
N MET A 287 -1.64 -9.10 -11.97
CA MET A 287 -1.50 -10.46 -11.46
C MET A 287 -0.99 -10.44 -10.01
N ILE A 288 -1.78 -10.96 -9.07
CA ILE A 288 -1.37 -11.15 -7.68
C ILE A 288 -0.92 -12.60 -7.49
N THR A 289 0.39 -12.81 -7.29
CA THR A 289 0.95 -14.17 -7.16
C THR A 289 0.61 -14.80 -5.80
N ASN A 290 0.67 -14.03 -4.71
CA ASN A 290 0.25 -14.48 -3.38
C ASN A 290 -1.15 -13.94 -3.02
N ASP A 291 -1.22 -12.97 -2.12
CA ASP A 291 -2.45 -12.37 -1.59
C ASP A 291 -2.39 -10.84 -1.71
N ALA A 292 -3.55 -10.21 -1.81
CA ALA A 292 -3.72 -8.76 -1.74
C ALA A 292 -4.76 -8.36 -0.69
N VAL A 293 -4.54 -7.23 -0.03
CA VAL A 293 -5.43 -6.69 0.99
C VAL A 293 -5.70 -5.20 0.78
N LEU A 294 -6.99 -4.84 0.86
CA LEU A 294 -7.47 -3.45 0.87
C LEU A 294 -8.41 -3.27 2.06
N ARG A 295 -7.92 -2.64 3.13
CA ARG A 295 -8.66 -2.59 4.40
C ARG A 295 -8.59 -1.23 5.05
N GLU A 296 -9.67 -0.83 5.72
CA GLU A 296 -9.70 0.37 6.59
C GLU A 296 -9.42 1.69 5.84
N VAL A 297 -9.35 1.67 4.51
CA VAL A 297 -9.35 2.86 3.67
C VAL A 297 -10.80 3.34 3.51
N VAL A 298 -11.05 4.60 3.85
CA VAL A 298 -12.37 5.21 3.65
C VAL A 298 -12.46 5.78 2.23
N PHE A 299 -13.35 5.23 1.40
CA PHE A 299 -13.69 5.83 0.09
C PHE A 299 -14.90 6.76 0.26
N THR A 300 -14.75 8.02 -0.16
CA THR A 300 -15.76 9.08 0.00
C THR A 300 -15.71 10.06 -1.17
N GLY A 301 -16.55 11.09 -1.15
CA GLY A 301 -16.63 12.14 -2.16
C GLY A 301 -17.82 11.98 -3.11
N VAL A 302 -18.14 13.05 -3.86
CA VAL A 302 -19.28 13.06 -4.80
C VAL A 302 -18.78 12.67 -6.19
N VAL A 303 -19.06 11.44 -6.58
CA VAL A 303 -18.70 10.88 -7.89
C VAL A 303 -19.83 11.09 -8.89
N THR A 304 -19.52 11.65 -10.07
CA THR A 304 -20.52 11.86 -11.14
C THR A 304 -20.34 10.87 -12.28
N SER A 305 -19.17 10.86 -12.92
CA SER A 305 -18.78 9.89 -13.97
C SER A 305 -17.51 9.10 -13.61
N GLY A 306 -16.88 9.45 -12.48
CA GLY A 306 -15.72 8.77 -11.93
C GLY A 306 -16.05 7.45 -11.26
N LYS A 307 -15.09 6.90 -10.52
CA LYS A 307 -15.28 5.67 -9.73
C LYS A 307 -14.41 5.67 -8.48
N TYR A 308 -14.91 5.11 -7.37
CA TYR A 308 -14.03 4.78 -6.24
C TYR A 308 -12.99 3.72 -6.65
N ILE A 309 -13.46 2.64 -7.26
CA ILE A 309 -12.63 1.60 -7.84
C ILE A 309 -12.97 1.43 -9.31
N ASN A 310 -11.98 1.53 -10.19
CA ASN A 310 -12.08 1.02 -11.56
C ASN A 310 -11.55 -0.41 -11.57
N GLY A 311 -12.47 -1.35 -11.30
CA GLY A 311 -12.18 -2.75 -11.02
C GLY A 311 -11.62 -3.57 -12.18
N TYR A 312 -11.27 -4.82 -11.88
CA TYR A 312 -10.85 -5.83 -12.83
C TYR A 312 -11.93 -6.03 -13.91
N THR A 313 -11.48 -6.22 -15.14
CA THR A 313 -12.34 -6.53 -16.30
C THR A 313 -12.49 -8.04 -16.52
N VAL A 314 -11.62 -8.85 -15.91
CA VAL A 314 -11.65 -10.32 -15.96
C VAL A 314 -11.41 -10.87 -14.56
N GLY A 315 -12.13 -11.94 -14.20
CA GLY A 315 -11.97 -12.64 -12.91
C GLY A 315 -12.68 -11.98 -11.72
N SER A 316 -13.24 -10.78 -11.89
CA SER A 316 -14.16 -10.16 -10.94
C SER A 316 -15.55 -10.80 -10.99
N TYR A 317 -16.34 -10.50 -9.96
CA TYR A 317 -17.72 -10.95 -9.81
C TYR A 317 -18.68 -9.79 -10.11
N SER A 318 -19.90 -10.10 -10.56
CA SER A 318 -20.90 -9.05 -10.88
C SER A 318 -21.16 -8.15 -9.66
N GLY A 319 -20.99 -6.83 -9.83
CA GLY A 319 -21.14 -5.86 -8.74
C GLY A 319 -19.91 -5.71 -7.83
N PHE A 320 -18.81 -6.40 -8.13
CA PHE A 320 -17.56 -6.39 -7.35
C PHE A 320 -16.37 -5.99 -8.22
N ASN A 321 -15.27 -5.61 -7.59
CA ASN A 321 -14.17 -4.92 -8.26
C ASN A 321 -12.91 -5.76 -8.41
N PHE A 322 -12.74 -6.80 -7.60
CA PHE A 322 -11.50 -7.56 -7.51
C PHE A 322 -11.72 -9.06 -7.76
N ASP A 323 -10.62 -9.77 -8.05
CA ASP A 323 -10.60 -11.22 -8.13
C ASP A 323 -10.53 -11.88 -6.73
N ASN A 324 -10.41 -13.20 -6.68
CA ASN A 324 -10.38 -13.96 -5.43
C ASN A 324 -9.04 -13.89 -4.65
N LYS A 325 -8.02 -13.21 -5.17
CA LYS A 325 -6.75 -12.95 -4.46
C LYS A 325 -6.84 -11.78 -3.49
N TRP A 326 -7.86 -10.95 -3.64
CA TRP A 326 -8.08 -9.79 -2.78
C TRP A 326 -8.92 -10.14 -1.55
N ALA A 327 -8.59 -9.50 -0.43
CA ALA A 327 -9.46 -9.37 0.73
C ALA A 327 -9.74 -7.88 0.97
N VAL A 328 -10.99 -7.47 0.75
CA VAL A 328 -11.44 -6.08 0.77
C VAL A 328 -12.45 -5.86 1.89
N ASN A 329 -12.17 -4.90 2.75
CA ASN A 329 -13.11 -4.42 3.77
C ASN A 329 -12.88 -2.93 4.02
N CYS A 330 -13.62 -2.11 3.27
CA CYS A 330 -13.47 -0.66 3.22
C CYS A 330 -14.84 0.01 3.20
N PRO A 331 -15.08 1.04 4.03
CA PRO A 331 -16.24 1.90 3.87
C PRO A 331 -16.27 2.56 2.48
N GLY A 332 -17.47 2.64 1.89
CA GLY A 332 -17.70 3.26 0.57
C GLY A 332 -17.67 2.29 -0.62
N ILE A 333 -17.19 1.06 -0.43
CA ILE A 333 -17.16 0.02 -1.47
C ILE A 333 -17.66 -1.33 -0.93
N PRO A 334 -18.07 -2.29 -1.78
CA PRO A 334 -18.49 -3.61 -1.33
C PRO A 334 -17.39 -4.36 -0.55
N VAL A 335 -17.78 -5.19 0.40
CA VAL A 335 -16.88 -6.13 1.09
C VAL A 335 -16.60 -7.30 0.14
N GLU A 336 -15.33 -7.55 -0.14
CA GLU A 336 -14.91 -8.61 -1.08
C GLU A 336 -13.94 -9.56 -0.39
N SER A 337 -14.46 -10.66 0.17
CA SER A 337 -13.62 -11.66 0.83
C SER A 337 -14.24 -13.04 0.77
N ASP A 338 -13.43 -14.08 1.03
CA ASP A 338 -13.95 -15.43 1.15
C ASP A 338 -15.02 -15.53 2.25
N MET A 339 -14.94 -14.74 3.31
CA MET A 339 -15.95 -14.70 4.38
C MET A 339 -17.32 -14.20 3.91
N ALA A 340 -17.35 -13.30 2.93
CA ALA A 340 -18.60 -12.74 2.38
C ALA A 340 -19.17 -13.56 1.21
N SER A 341 -18.53 -14.68 0.84
CA SER A 341 -18.95 -15.52 -0.29
C SER A 341 -20.39 -15.98 -0.14
N THR A 342 -21.18 -15.86 -1.20
CA THR A 342 -22.59 -16.25 -1.21
C THR A 342 -22.98 -16.73 -2.61
N GLY A 343 -23.90 -17.67 -2.68
CA GLY A 343 -24.44 -18.15 -3.93
C GLY A 343 -25.87 -18.64 -3.78
N ASP A 344 -26.70 -18.46 -4.81
CA ASP A 344 -28.00 -19.10 -4.90
C ASP A 344 -28.23 -19.73 -6.27
N VAL A 345 -29.01 -20.81 -6.29
CA VAL A 345 -29.64 -21.32 -7.51
C VAL A 345 -31.10 -21.59 -7.23
N ASN A 346 -31.94 -21.21 -8.18
CA ASN A 346 -33.37 -21.39 -8.05
C ASN A 346 -34.03 -21.67 -9.40
N PHE A 347 -35.20 -22.27 -9.36
CA PHE A 347 -36.14 -22.30 -10.48
C PHE A 347 -37.56 -22.44 -9.94
N ASP A 348 -38.50 -21.95 -10.73
CA ASP A 348 -39.92 -22.07 -10.53
C ASP A 348 -40.61 -22.46 -11.84
N TYR A 349 -41.25 -23.62 -11.85
CA TYR A 349 -42.07 -24.05 -12.97
C TYR A 349 -43.52 -23.62 -12.76
N PRO A 350 -44.26 -23.27 -13.84
CA PRO A 350 -45.69 -23.02 -13.77
C PRO A 350 -46.45 -24.18 -13.14
N VAL A 351 -47.57 -23.85 -12.48
CA VAL A 351 -48.48 -24.85 -11.88
C VAL A 351 -48.90 -25.88 -12.94
N GLY A 352 -48.73 -27.16 -12.62
CA GLY A 352 -49.01 -28.27 -13.55
C GLY A 352 -47.84 -28.68 -14.44
N SER A 353 -46.66 -28.09 -14.25
CA SER A 353 -45.42 -28.47 -14.95
C SER A 353 -44.26 -28.66 -13.95
N GLY A 354 -43.13 -29.19 -14.43
CA GLY A 354 -41.93 -29.34 -13.61
C GLY A 354 -40.81 -30.06 -14.34
N ALA A 355 -39.64 -30.10 -13.71
CA ALA A 355 -38.51 -30.88 -14.17
C ALA A 355 -38.61 -32.32 -13.67
N SER A 356 -38.86 -33.26 -14.59
CA SER A 356 -38.95 -34.68 -14.26
C SER A 356 -37.57 -35.29 -14.08
N THR A 357 -37.29 -35.84 -12.89
CA THR A 357 -36.10 -36.64 -12.61
C THR A 357 -36.52 -38.11 -12.45
N SER A 358 -36.01 -39.00 -13.28
CA SER A 358 -36.32 -40.42 -13.24
C SER A 358 -35.36 -41.21 -12.33
N PHE A 359 -35.90 -42.19 -11.62
CA PHE A 359 -35.18 -43.05 -10.69
C PHE A 359 -35.33 -44.52 -11.08
N SER A 360 -34.23 -45.26 -10.93
CA SER A 360 -34.16 -46.70 -11.10
C SER A 360 -33.56 -47.33 -9.84
N GLY A 361 -34.40 -48.00 -9.05
CA GLY A 361 -34.01 -48.58 -7.77
C GLY A 361 -33.58 -47.52 -6.75
N SER A 362 -32.66 -47.90 -5.87
CA SER A 362 -32.08 -47.04 -4.82
C SER A 362 -30.86 -46.24 -5.32
N THR A 363 -30.88 -45.82 -6.59
CA THR A 363 -29.80 -45.05 -7.18
C THR A 363 -30.00 -43.56 -6.89
N LYS A 364 -28.94 -42.90 -6.42
CA LYS A 364 -28.93 -41.47 -6.15
C LYS A 364 -28.71 -40.72 -7.44
N THR A 365 -29.71 -39.94 -7.85
CA THR A 365 -29.73 -39.23 -9.13
C THR A 365 -29.73 -37.73 -8.89
N LYS A 366 -28.92 -37.00 -9.64
CA LYS A 366 -28.94 -35.54 -9.64
C LYS A 366 -30.31 -35.04 -10.08
N LEU A 367 -30.89 -34.09 -9.36
CA LEU A 367 -32.14 -33.44 -9.78
C LEU A 367 -31.93 -32.65 -11.06
N LEU A 368 -32.89 -32.80 -11.98
CA LEU A 368 -32.98 -32.02 -13.22
C LEU A 368 -33.78 -30.74 -12.98
N GLY A 369 -33.57 -29.75 -13.86
CA GLY A 369 -34.29 -28.47 -13.86
C GLY A 369 -33.37 -27.30 -14.20
N THR A 370 -33.80 -26.40 -15.07
CA THR A 370 -32.97 -25.26 -15.49
C THR A 370 -32.92 -24.21 -14.40
N THR A 371 -31.76 -23.99 -13.79
CA THR A 371 -31.60 -23.05 -12.68
C THR A 371 -31.14 -21.67 -13.14
N THR A 372 -31.68 -20.63 -12.50
CA THR A 372 -31.18 -19.25 -12.52
C THR A 372 -30.54 -18.90 -11.18
N SER A 373 -29.98 -17.70 -11.05
CA SER A 373 -29.37 -17.19 -9.83
C SER A 373 -29.61 -15.69 -9.72
N ASN A 374 -29.74 -15.20 -8.48
CA ASN A 374 -29.93 -13.77 -8.21
C ASN A 374 -28.67 -13.13 -7.64
N ASN A 375 -27.83 -13.90 -6.94
CA ASN A 375 -26.68 -13.40 -6.20
C ASN A 375 -25.55 -14.43 -6.18
N LEU A 376 -24.50 -14.16 -6.95
CA LEU A 376 -23.27 -14.95 -6.97
C LEU A 376 -22.08 -14.07 -6.62
N PHE A 377 -21.48 -14.33 -5.46
CA PHE A 377 -20.19 -13.77 -5.10
C PHE A 377 -19.23 -14.88 -4.67
N ARG A 378 -18.14 -15.04 -5.42
CA ARG A 378 -17.23 -16.19 -5.30
C ARG A 378 -17.94 -17.54 -5.45
N PHE A 379 -19.05 -17.55 -6.19
CA PHE A 379 -19.74 -18.74 -6.65
C PHE A 379 -20.04 -18.65 -8.14
N SER A 380 -20.24 -19.79 -8.78
CA SER A 380 -20.68 -19.92 -10.17
C SER A 380 -21.61 -21.12 -10.31
N THR A 381 -22.47 -21.09 -11.32
CA THR A 381 -23.29 -22.25 -11.71
C THR A 381 -22.54 -23.19 -12.66
N ASP A 382 -21.35 -22.83 -13.13
CA ASP A 382 -20.62 -23.51 -14.23
C ASP A 382 -21.49 -23.66 -15.50
N VAL A 383 -22.50 -22.78 -15.68
CA VAL A 383 -23.52 -22.91 -16.74
C VAL A 383 -24.18 -24.32 -16.71
N THR A 384 -24.22 -24.91 -15.52
CA THR A 384 -24.74 -26.24 -15.26
C THR A 384 -25.91 -26.11 -14.30
N ASN A 385 -27.00 -26.78 -14.64
CA ASN A 385 -28.21 -26.82 -13.83
C ASN A 385 -27.96 -27.42 -12.44
N ASN A 386 -28.64 -26.90 -11.42
CA ASN A 386 -28.59 -27.45 -10.06
C ASN A 386 -27.15 -27.60 -9.56
N ARG A 387 -26.36 -26.54 -9.70
CA ARG A 387 -24.97 -26.51 -9.26
C ARG A 387 -24.60 -25.14 -8.70
N LEU A 388 -23.92 -25.16 -7.55
CA LEU A 388 -23.20 -24.01 -7.00
C LEU A 388 -21.76 -24.42 -6.74
N LYS A 389 -20.82 -23.86 -7.50
CA LYS A 389 -19.39 -24.09 -7.38
C LYS A 389 -18.71 -22.93 -6.68
N TYR A 390 -17.93 -23.24 -5.66
CA TYR A 390 -17.16 -22.25 -4.94
C TYR A 390 -15.92 -21.82 -5.72
N LEU A 391 -15.73 -20.51 -5.89
CA LEU A 391 -14.65 -19.87 -6.64
C LEU A 391 -13.73 -19.01 -5.78
N GLY A 392 -13.87 -19.06 -4.45
CA GLY A 392 -12.95 -18.36 -3.55
C GLY A 392 -11.56 -18.99 -3.53
N SER A 393 -10.65 -18.45 -2.72
CA SER A 393 -9.25 -18.88 -2.71
C SER A 393 -8.89 -19.77 -1.53
N LYS A 394 -9.68 -19.78 -0.46
CA LYS A 394 -9.41 -20.56 0.77
C LYS A 394 -10.53 -21.54 1.09
N LYS A 395 -10.14 -22.74 1.53
CA LYS A 395 -11.08 -23.74 2.01
C LYS A 395 -11.82 -23.22 3.25
N ARG A 396 -13.15 -23.34 3.29
CA ARG A 396 -13.97 -22.93 4.44
C ARG A 396 -15.29 -23.70 4.56
N TYR A 397 -15.90 -23.60 5.73
CA TYR A 397 -17.26 -24.09 5.96
C TYR A 397 -18.30 -23.11 5.39
N PHE A 398 -19.33 -23.70 4.82
CA PHE A 398 -20.51 -23.04 4.29
C PHE A 398 -21.76 -23.68 4.88
N ARG A 399 -22.77 -22.85 5.15
CA ARG A 399 -24.12 -23.30 5.45
C ARG A 399 -24.90 -23.37 4.15
N VAL A 400 -25.42 -24.53 3.84
CA VAL A 400 -26.29 -24.76 2.69
C VAL A 400 -27.72 -24.86 3.20
N ASN A 401 -28.61 -24.06 2.65
CA ASN A 401 -30.03 -24.06 2.97
C ASN A 401 -30.84 -24.04 1.69
N GLY A 402 -31.95 -24.77 1.68
CA GLY A 402 -32.85 -24.75 0.55
C GLY A 402 -34.21 -25.34 0.85
N SER A 403 -35.08 -25.24 -0.15
CA SER A 403 -36.40 -25.86 -0.17
C SER A 403 -36.66 -26.45 -1.54
N LEU A 404 -37.30 -27.61 -1.57
CA LEU A 404 -37.67 -28.32 -2.77
C LEU A 404 -39.17 -28.62 -2.73
N SER A 405 -39.89 -28.23 -3.78
CA SER A 405 -41.28 -28.64 -3.98
C SER A 405 -41.39 -29.53 -5.20
N PHE A 406 -42.06 -30.67 -5.06
CA PHE A 406 -42.23 -31.62 -6.16
C PHE A 406 -43.56 -32.35 -6.09
N GLN A 407 -43.98 -32.87 -7.24
CA GLN A 407 -45.14 -33.73 -7.37
C GLN A 407 -44.69 -35.19 -7.50
N SER A 408 -45.31 -36.07 -6.72
CA SER A 408 -45.05 -37.51 -6.76
C SER A 408 -45.64 -38.15 -8.02
N SER A 409 -44.91 -39.10 -8.62
CA SER A 409 -45.39 -39.89 -9.76
C SER A 409 -45.89 -41.30 -9.39
N ALA A 410 -45.82 -41.67 -8.11
CA ALA A 410 -46.16 -43.01 -7.67
C ALA A 410 -46.92 -43.00 -6.33
N ASN A 411 -47.88 -43.92 -6.21
CA ASN A 411 -48.59 -44.19 -4.95
C ASN A 411 -47.63 -44.80 -3.90
N THR A 412 -47.84 -44.47 -2.63
CA THR A 412 -47.16 -45.10 -1.49
C THR A 412 -45.65 -45.26 -1.69
N THR A 413 -44.93 -44.14 -1.80
CA THR A 413 -43.49 -44.14 -2.02
C THR A 413 -42.75 -43.17 -1.12
N THR A 414 -41.54 -43.55 -0.71
CA THR A 414 -40.61 -42.70 0.02
C THR A 414 -39.56 -42.13 -0.93
N TYR A 415 -39.45 -40.81 -0.95
CA TYR A 415 -38.35 -40.07 -1.59
C TYR A 415 -37.33 -39.67 -0.54
N ILE A 416 -36.06 -39.68 -0.92
CA ILE A 416 -34.95 -39.23 -0.08
C ILE A 416 -34.16 -38.20 -0.87
N VAL A 417 -34.00 -37.01 -0.30
CA VAL A 417 -33.29 -35.90 -0.93
C VAL A 417 -32.00 -35.60 -0.18
N TYR A 418 -30.98 -35.21 -0.94
CA TYR A 418 -29.60 -35.04 -0.52
C TYR A 418 -29.02 -33.74 -1.09
N ILE A 419 -28.11 -33.14 -0.35
CA ILE A 419 -27.06 -32.29 -0.89
C ILE A 419 -25.89 -33.21 -1.25
N ALA A 420 -25.38 -33.08 -2.46
CA ALA A 420 -24.17 -33.73 -2.93
C ALA A 420 -23.03 -32.73 -3.02
N LYS A 421 -21.82 -33.15 -2.66
CA LYS A 421 -20.57 -32.43 -2.88
C LYS A 421 -19.78 -33.17 -3.95
N ASN A 422 -19.41 -32.48 -5.03
CA ASN A 422 -18.66 -33.05 -6.14
C ASN A 422 -19.29 -34.35 -6.69
N GLY A 423 -20.62 -34.36 -6.84
CA GLY A 423 -21.38 -35.53 -7.30
C GLY A 423 -21.54 -36.67 -6.27
N THR A 424 -20.95 -36.57 -5.08
CA THR A 424 -21.09 -37.55 -4.00
C THR A 424 -22.04 -37.03 -2.93
N VAL A 425 -23.07 -37.79 -2.57
CA VAL A 425 -24.05 -37.36 -1.56
C VAL A 425 -23.43 -37.18 -0.17
N VAL A 426 -23.88 -36.15 0.54
CA VAL A 426 -23.56 -35.91 1.95
C VAL A 426 -24.65 -36.57 2.78
N ASN A 427 -24.36 -37.73 3.37
CA ASN A 427 -25.37 -38.53 4.08
C ASN A 427 -26.04 -37.79 5.26
N GLN A 428 -25.39 -36.78 5.83
CA GLN A 428 -25.92 -35.97 6.93
C GLN A 428 -27.02 -35.00 6.48
N SER A 429 -27.17 -34.75 5.17
CA SER A 429 -28.19 -33.84 4.64
C SER A 429 -29.50 -34.56 4.25
N LYS A 430 -29.66 -35.83 4.64
CA LYS A 430 -30.80 -36.66 4.21
C LYS A 430 -32.12 -36.11 4.70
N VAL A 431 -33.08 -36.00 3.80
CA VAL A 431 -34.48 -35.67 4.14
C VAL A 431 -35.39 -36.71 3.53
N TYR A 432 -36.18 -37.36 4.38
CA TYR A 432 -37.16 -38.38 3.99
C TYR A 432 -38.54 -37.74 3.88
N VAL A 433 -39.27 -38.07 2.81
CA VAL A 433 -40.65 -37.69 2.65
C VAL A 433 -41.45 -38.80 1.99
N ASN A 434 -42.66 -39.04 2.50
CA ASN A 434 -43.57 -40.04 1.96
C ASN A 434 -44.64 -39.37 1.13
N SER A 435 -44.90 -39.95 -0.04
CA SER A 435 -46.11 -39.71 -0.83
C SER A 435 -47.04 -40.90 -0.67
N THR A 436 -48.32 -40.61 -0.43
CA THR A 436 -49.39 -41.59 -0.28
C THR A 436 -50.11 -41.83 -1.60
N THR A 437 -50.32 -40.77 -2.38
CA THR A 437 -51.00 -40.83 -3.68
C THR A 437 -50.16 -40.22 -4.79
N THR A 438 -50.28 -40.77 -6.00
CA THR A 438 -49.76 -40.13 -7.21
C THR A 438 -50.34 -38.72 -7.29
N ASN A 439 -49.51 -37.75 -7.67
CA ASN A 439 -49.81 -36.33 -7.71
C ASN A 439 -49.81 -35.60 -6.36
N ASP A 440 -49.45 -36.24 -5.24
CA ASP A 440 -49.16 -35.53 -3.99
C ASP A 440 -48.12 -34.44 -4.24
N ILE A 441 -48.41 -33.22 -3.80
CA ILE A 441 -47.49 -32.09 -3.81
C ILE A 441 -46.80 -32.03 -2.46
N LEU A 442 -45.48 -32.17 -2.46
CA LEU A 442 -44.66 -32.21 -1.27
C LEU A 442 -43.67 -31.05 -1.32
N ALA A 443 -43.50 -30.37 -0.19
CA ALA A 443 -42.51 -29.32 -0.01
C ALA A 443 -41.62 -29.69 1.18
N ILE A 444 -40.31 -29.75 0.97
CA ILE A 444 -39.35 -30.15 2.00
C ILE A 444 -38.22 -29.13 2.14
N PRO A 445 -37.77 -28.84 3.37
CA PRO A 445 -36.52 -28.13 3.58
C PRO A 445 -35.35 -29.08 3.33
N ILE A 446 -34.23 -28.57 2.83
CA ILE A 446 -32.96 -29.27 2.73
C ILE A 446 -31.84 -28.37 3.27
N GLY A 447 -30.89 -28.95 3.99
CA GLY A 447 -29.79 -28.16 4.52
C GLY A 447 -28.70 -29.01 5.13
N THR A 448 -27.50 -28.44 5.18
CA THR A 448 -26.34 -29.03 5.85
C THR A 448 -25.24 -27.97 6.01
N THR A 449 -24.23 -28.29 6.80
CA THR A 449 -22.97 -27.52 6.80
C THR A 449 -21.89 -28.39 6.17
N LEU A 450 -21.15 -27.84 5.22
CA LEU A 450 -20.10 -28.56 4.53
C LEU A 450 -18.88 -27.67 4.28
N GLU A 451 -17.71 -28.29 4.23
CA GLU A 451 -16.46 -27.60 3.90
C GLU A 451 -16.25 -27.65 2.38
N LEU A 452 -16.03 -26.50 1.72
CA LEU A 452 -15.70 -26.42 0.30
C LEU A 452 -14.29 -25.89 0.12
N SER A 453 -13.50 -26.61 -0.67
CA SER A 453 -12.27 -26.11 -1.27
C SER A 453 -12.59 -25.34 -2.55
N PRO A 454 -11.69 -24.46 -3.03
CA PRO A 454 -11.84 -23.83 -4.35
C PRO A 454 -12.14 -24.88 -5.42
N ASN A 455 -13.13 -24.60 -6.27
CA ASN A 455 -13.69 -25.46 -7.31
C ASN A 455 -14.57 -26.64 -6.84
N ASP A 456 -14.71 -26.88 -5.54
CA ASP A 456 -15.75 -27.80 -5.08
C ASP A 456 -17.13 -27.24 -5.41
N PHE A 457 -18.07 -28.12 -5.72
CA PHE A 457 -19.44 -27.74 -6.04
C PHE A 457 -20.46 -28.58 -5.30
N ILE A 458 -21.63 -27.97 -5.09
CA ILE A 458 -22.79 -28.62 -4.48
C ILE A 458 -23.94 -28.73 -5.46
N GLU A 459 -24.71 -29.80 -5.33
CA GLU A 459 -25.87 -30.12 -6.18
C GLU A 459 -26.93 -30.82 -5.32
N VAL A 460 -28.19 -30.79 -5.75
CA VAL A 460 -29.26 -31.54 -5.09
C VAL A 460 -29.46 -32.88 -5.78
N PHE A 461 -29.44 -33.97 -5.02
CA PHE A 461 -29.68 -35.33 -5.49
C PHE A 461 -30.93 -35.88 -4.82
N ALA A 462 -31.59 -36.83 -5.46
CA ALA A 462 -32.69 -37.59 -4.88
C ALA A 462 -32.61 -39.06 -5.25
N GLU A 463 -33.26 -39.90 -4.45
CA GLU A 463 -33.53 -41.29 -4.79
C GLU A 463 -34.93 -41.68 -4.32
N ARG A 464 -35.42 -42.81 -4.80
CA ARG A 464 -36.54 -43.51 -4.16
C ARG A 464 -35.99 -44.60 -3.25
N TYR A 465 -36.65 -44.82 -2.12
CA TYR A 465 -36.28 -45.90 -1.22
C TYR A 465 -36.34 -47.27 -1.91
N SER A 466 -37.33 -47.47 -2.80
CA SER A 466 -37.49 -48.68 -3.60
C SER A 466 -38.26 -48.41 -4.89
N GLY A 467 -38.09 -49.29 -5.88
CA GLY A 467 -38.85 -49.28 -7.14
C GLY A 467 -38.33 -48.27 -8.19
N SER A 468 -39.10 -48.09 -9.25
CA SER A 468 -38.82 -47.20 -10.39
C SER A 468 -39.93 -46.17 -10.58
N GLY A 469 -39.59 -44.94 -10.94
CA GLY A 469 -40.56 -43.85 -11.20
C GLY A 469 -39.85 -42.50 -11.27
N SER A 470 -40.57 -41.39 -11.15
CA SER A 470 -39.99 -40.04 -11.23
C SER A 470 -40.39 -39.11 -10.08
N MET A 471 -39.69 -37.99 -9.97
CA MET A 471 -40.04 -36.82 -9.18
C MET A 471 -40.21 -35.66 -10.15
N LEU A 472 -41.38 -35.05 -10.19
CA LEU A 472 -41.63 -33.85 -10.99
C LEU A 472 -41.36 -32.63 -10.12
N THR A 473 -40.16 -32.07 -10.21
CA THR A 473 -39.76 -30.93 -9.37
C THR A 473 -40.37 -29.65 -9.90
N VAL A 474 -41.19 -28.99 -9.08
CA VAL A 474 -41.90 -27.76 -9.43
C VAL A 474 -41.08 -26.54 -9.06
N SER A 475 -40.40 -26.56 -7.91
CA SER A 475 -39.51 -25.48 -7.53
C SER A 475 -38.33 -25.94 -6.70
N LEU A 476 -37.21 -25.27 -6.89
CA LEU A 476 -36.00 -25.38 -6.07
C LEU A 476 -35.57 -23.98 -5.68
N ASN A 477 -35.24 -23.80 -4.41
CA ASN A 477 -34.48 -22.66 -3.94
C ASN A 477 -33.32 -23.20 -3.10
N LEU A 478 -32.09 -22.95 -3.51
CA LEU A 478 -30.89 -23.37 -2.81
C LEU A 478 -29.97 -22.17 -2.64
N SER A 479 -29.45 -21.98 -1.45
CA SER A 479 -28.55 -20.89 -1.09
C SER A 479 -27.39 -21.39 -0.24
N VAL A 480 -26.25 -20.70 -0.34
CA VAL A 480 -25.02 -21.01 0.38
C VAL A 480 -24.34 -19.73 0.88
N ASN A 481 -23.85 -19.74 2.14
CA ASN A 481 -23.14 -18.62 2.77
C ASN A 481 -22.10 -19.04 3.83
#